data_AF-A0A538DMD4-F1
#
_entry.id   AF-A0A538DMD4-F1
#
_cell.length_a   1.000
_cell.length_b   1.000
_cell.length_c   1.000
_cell.angle_alpha   90.00
_cell.angle_beta   90.00
_cell.angle_gamma   90.00
#
_symmetry.space_group_name_H-M   'P 1'
#
loop_
_entity.id
_entity.type
_entity.pdbx_description
1 polymer ?
#
loop_
_entity_poly.entity_id
_entity_poly.type
_entity_poly.pdbx_seq_one_letter_code
_entity_poly.pdbx_strand_id
1 'polypeptide(L)' 'MRARKLIALGFAVGSLLGIGLYARRGKASERLDLYFADGSLVSLHSDSPEAAPLLVHARDALRAAAT' A
#
# COMPACT_ATOMS: atom_id res chain seq x y z
N MET A 1 -24.64 21.73 26.25
CA MET A 1 -24.88 20.36 25.70
C MET A 1 -24.70 20.26 24.19
N ARG A 2 -25.36 21.11 23.36
CA ARG A 2 -25.30 21.04 21.89
C ARG A 2 -23.90 21.29 21.30
N ALA A 3 -23.17 22.29 21.79
CA ALA A 3 -21.80 22.59 21.33
C ALA A 3 -20.83 21.43 21.58
N ARG A 4 -20.90 20.76 22.75
CA ARG A 4 -20.08 19.58 23.06
C ARG A 4 -20.36 18.40 22.13
N LYS A 5 -21.63 18.19 21.75
CA LYS A 5 -22.00 17.15 20.77
C LYS A 5 -21.48 17.46 19.36
N LEU A 6 -21.50 18.72 18.94
CA LEU A 6 -20.96 19.15 17.66
C LEU A 6 -19.44 18.97 17.59
N ILE A 7 -18.73 19.30 18.68
CA ILE A 7 -17.28 19.07 18.78
C ILE A 7 -16.97 17.57 18.73
N ALA A 8 -17.69 16.75 19.50
CA ALA A 8 -17.50 15.30 19.50
C ALA A 8 -17.79 14.68 18.12
N LEU A 9 -18.83 15.15 17.43
CA LEU A 9 -19.16 14.70 16.08
C LEU A 9 -18.07 15.12 15.07
N GLY A 10 -17.58 16.35 15.17
CA GLY A 10 -16.46 16.83 14.35
C GLY A 10 -15.20 16.00 14.55
N PHE A 11 -14.87 15.65 15.79
CA PHE A 11 -13.74 14.75 16.10
C PHE A 11 -13.95 13.34 15.54
N ALA A 12 -15.15 12.77 15.67
CA ALA A 12 -15.43 11.43 15.15
C ALA A 12 -15.31 11.39 13.63
N VAL A 13 -15.90 12.35 12.93
CA VAL A 13 -15.83 12.45 11.46
C VAL A 13 -14.40 12.73 11.00
N GLY A 14 -13.71 13.69 11.63
CA GLY A 14 -12.32 14.02 11.32
C GLY A 14 -11.38 12.83 11.51
N SER A 15 -11.58 12.04 12.58
CA SER A 15 -10.76 10.86 12.85
C SER A 15 -11.00 9.76 11.82
N LEU A 16 -12.26 9.49 11.47
CA LEU A 16 -12.60 8.47 10.45
C LEU A 16 -12.04 8.86 9.07
N LEU A 17 -12.14 10.13 8.69
CA LEU A 17 -11.55 10.64 7.44
C LEU A 17 -10.02 10.55 7.47
N GLY A 18 -9.39 10.91 8.60
CA GLY A 18 -7.95 10.78 8.79
C GLY A 18 -7.47 9.34 8.65
N ILE A 19 -8.15 8.38 9.29
CA ILE A 19 -7.84 6.95 9.20
C ILE A 19 -8.03 6.44 7.77
N GLY A 20 -9.13 6.81 7.10
CA GLY A 20 -9.37 6.39 5.71
C GLY A 20 -8.31 6.90 4.74
N LEU A 21 -7.89 8.16 4.88
CA LEU A 21 -6.81 8.73 4.07
C LEU A 21 -5.45 8.11 4.39
N TYR A 22 -5.17 7.86 5.67
CA TYR A 22 -3.95 7.17 6.09
C TYR A 22 -3.90 5.73 5.58
N ALA A 23 -4.99 4.98 5.67
CA ALA A 23 -5.09 3.61 5.14
C ALA A 23 -4.98 3.57 3.61
N ARG A 24 -5.55 4.57 2.92
CA ARG A 24 -5.41 4.70 1.46
C ARG A 24 -3.95 4.97 1.04
N ARG A 25 -3.24 5.78 1.83
CA ARG A 25 -1.83 6.13 1.60
C ARG A 25 -0.87 5.05 2.12
N GLY A 26 -1.32 4.24 3.06
CA GLY A 26 -0.65 3.07 3.63
C GLY A 26 -0.89 1.78 2.84
N LYS A 27 -1.49 1.84 1.63
CA LYS A 27 -1.23 0.81 0.62
C LYS A 27 0.28 0.80 0.42
N ALA A 28 0.94 -0.17 1.05
CA ALA A 28 2.38 -0.33 1.04
C ALA A 28 2.88 -0.14 -0.39
N SER A 29 3.81 0.79 -0.58
CA SER A 29 4.52 0.92 -1.84
C SER A 29 5.19 -0.43 -2.10
N GLU A 30 4.58 -1.22 -2.97
CA GLU A 30 5.06 -2.55 -3.32
C GLU A 30 6.25 -2.31 -4.25
N ARG A 31 7.40 -2.87 -3.91
CA ARG A 31 8.60 -2.73 -4.72
C ARG A 31 8.99 -4.11 -5.20
N LEU A 32 9.35 -4.21 -6.47
CA LEU A 32 9.88 -5.43 -7.04
C LEU A 32 11.39 -5.28 -7.18
N ASP A 33 12.14 -6.13 -6.48
CA ASP A 33 13.60 -6.22 -6.64
C ASP A 33 13.93 -7.52 -7.38
N LEU A 34 14.43 -7.37 -8.60
CA LEU A 34 14.80 -8.47 -9.49
C LEU A 34 16.30 -8.74 -9.36
N TYR A 35 16.63 -9.94 -8.90
CA TYR A 35 18.00 -10.43 -8.79
C TYR A 35 18.33 -11.30 -10.00
N PHE A 36 19.36 -10.94 -10.75
CA PHE A 36 19.82 -11.69 -11.91
C PHE A 36 21.05 -12.54 -11.58
N ALA A 37 21.28 -13.58 -12.39
CA ALA A 37 22.38 -14.53 -12.18
C ALA A 37 23.77 -13.90 -12.39
N ASP A 38 23.85 -12.79 -13.11
CA ASP A 38 25.07 -11.99 -13.27
C ASP A 38 25.40 -11.13 -12.04
N GLY A 39 24.57 -11.21 -10.99
CA GLY A 39 24.70 -10.42 -9.76
C GLY A 39 24.10 -9.02 -9.85
N SER A 40 23.50 -8.66 -10.98
CA SER A 40 22.81 -7.37 -11.11
C SER A 40 21.46 -7.36 -10.37
N LEU A 41 21.05 -6.15 -9.96
CA LEU A 41 19.81 -5.90 -9.25
C LEU A 41 19.04 -4.79 -9.95
N VAL A 42 17.79 -5.07 -10.32
CA VAL A 42 16.88 -4.07 -10.87
C VAL A 42 15.71 -3.88 -9.93
N SER A 43 15.52 -2.65 -9.48
CA SER A 43 14.42 -2.26 -8.61
C SER A 43 13.36 -1.50 -9.38
N LEU A 44 12.14 -2.01 -9.37
CA LEU A 44 10.98 -1.39 -9.98
C LEU A 44 10.03 -0.90 -8.89
N HIS A 45 9.70 0.38 -8.94
CA HIS A 45 8.71 0.99 -8.06
C HIS A 45 7.29 0.62 -8.52
N SER A 46 6.34 0.46 -7.60
CA SER A 46 4.92 0.20 -7.93
C SER A 46 4.33 1.13 -8.98
N ASP A 47 4.80 2.39 -9.01
CA ASP A 47 4.27 3.42 -9.90
C ASP A 47 4.83 3.34 -11.34
N SER A 48 5.78 2.43 -11.60
CA SER A 48 6.32 2.19 -12.93
C SER A 48 5.34 1.33 -13.76
N PRO A 49 5.08 1.68 -15.03
CA PRO A 49 4.23 0.89 -15.93
C PRO A 49 4.67 -0.56 -16.06
N GLU A 50 5.98 -0.80 -16.00
CA GLU A 50 6.62 -2.11 -16.12
C GLU A 50 6.41 -2.98 -14.87
N ALA A 51 6.26 -2.36 -13.69
CA ALA A 51 6.06 -3.07 -12.42
C ALA A 51 4.67 -3.71 -12.32
N ALA A 52 3.63 -3.07 -12.87
CA ALA A 52 2.24 -3.50 -12.74
C ALA A 52 1.98 -4.96 -13.18
N PRO A 53 2.39 -5.41 -14.39
CA PRO A 53 2.21 -6.81 -14.78
C PRO A 53 3.10 -7.78 -13.97
N LEU A 54 4.31 -7.36 -13.60
CA LEU A 54 5.25 -8.21 -12.88
C LEU A 54 4.82 -8.46 -11.43
N LEU A 55 4.20 -7.48 -10.77
CA LEU A 55 3.68 -7.62 -9.40
C LEU A 55 2.59 -8.70 -9.31
N VAL A 56 1.80 -8.90 -10.36
CA VAL A 56 0.80 -9.99 -10.39
C VAL A 56 1.51 -11.35 -10.30
N HIS A 57 2.51 -11.57 -11.15
CA HIS A 57 3.27 -12.82 -11.16
C HIS A 57 4.09 -13.04 -9.88
N ALA A 58 4.68 -11.97 -9.34
CA ALA A 58 5.42 -12.04 -8.08
C ALA A 58 4.53 -12.48 -6.92
N ARG A 59 3.29 -11.96 -6.84
CA ARG A 59 2.33 -12.36 -5.80
C ARG A 59 1.92 -13.82 -5.94
N ASP A 60 1.72 -14.31 -7.16
CA ASP A 60 1.37 -15.72 -7.39
C ASP A 60 2.52 -16.65 -7.00
N ALA A 61 3.77 -16.28 -7.32
CA ALA A 61 4.95 -17.02 -6.89
C ALA A 61 5.09 -17.05 -5.36
N LEU A 62 4.88 -15.91 -4.68
CA LEU A 62 4.92 -15.83 -3.22
C LEU A 62 3.83 -16.69 -2.57
N ARG A 63 2.61 -16.72 -3.13
CA ARG A 63 1.54 -17.60 -2.65
C ARG A 63 1.88 -19.07 -2.81
N ALA A 64 2.46 -19.45 -3.95
CA ALA A 64 2.88 -20.82 -4.20
C ALA A 64 4.05 -21.27 -3.30
N ALA A 65 4.90 -20.34 -2.85
CA ALA A 65 5.99 -20.63 -1.92
C ALA A 65 5.54 -20.62 -0.44
N ALA A 66 4.38 -20.04 -0.12
CA ALA A 66 3.85 -19.94 1.24
C ALA A 66 3.06 -21.19 1.69
N THR A 67 2.90 -22.18 0.82
CA THR A 67 2.29 -23.49 1.09
C THR A 67 3.34 -24.55 1.35
#